data_AF-A0A7X1L0T7-F1
#
_entry.id   AF-A0A7X1L0T7-F1
#
_cell.length_a   1.000
_cell.length_b   1.000
_cell.length_c   1.000
_cell.angle_alpha   90.00
_cell.angle_beta   90.00
_cell.angle_gamma   90.00
#
_symmetry.space_group_name_H-M   'P 1'
#
loop_
_entity.id
_entity.type
_entity.pdbx_description
1 polymer ?
#
loop_
_entity_poly.entity_id
_entity_poly.type
_entity_poly.pdbx_seq_one_letter_code
_entity_poly.pdbx_strand_id
1 'polypeptide(L)'
;MIQSNDRIKDLEDVGVLFHSLIRYVEANEEERDQSLVAVGYANLLALAETAAEEVALQHKDEGDDWDGCVWFELLEKIGEGSLAESLMATEDPDVPSIVQVWLSRVE
;
A
#
# COMPACT_ATOMS: atom_id res chain seq x y z
N MET A 1 -17.17 20.98 -11.89
CA MET A 1 -16.95 19.54 -12.10
C MET A 1 -15.59 19.41 -12.77
N ILE A 2 -14.55 19.21 -11.97
CA ILE A 2 -13.29 18.64 -12.46
C ILE A 2 -13.44 17.15 -12.15
N GLN A 3 -13.42 16.32 -13.19
CA GLN A 3 -13.79 14.90 -13.16
C GLN A 3 -12.60 13.99 -13.51
N SER A 4 -11.37 14.49 -13.42
CA SER A 4 -10.17 13.66 -13.48
C SER A 4 -9.47 13.73 -12.14
N ASN A 5 -9.39 12.60 -11.45
CA ASN A 5 -8.41 12.44 -10.39
C ASN A 5 -7.03 12.49 -11.07
N ASP A 6 -6.42 13.68 -11.06
CA ASP A 6 -5.11 13.94 -11.67
C ASP A 6 -3.95 13.44 -10.76
N ARG A 7 -4.25 12.64 -9.71
CA ARG A 7 -3.19 12.00 -8.91
C ARG A 7 -2.41 11.02 -9.79
N ILE A 8 -1.19 11.42 -10.06
CA ILE A 8 -0.14 10.57 -10.62
C ILE A 8 0.55 9.89 -9.45
N LYS A 9 1.03 8.66 -9.64
CA LYS A 9 1.86 7.91 -8.69
C LYS A 9 2.88 8.83 -8.00
N ASP A 10 2.75 9.00 -6.69
CA ASP A 10 3.70 9.72 -5.84
C ASP A 10 4.83 8.78 -5.42
N LEU A 11 6.07 9.24 -5.56
CA LEU A 11 7.25 8.48 -5.14
C LEU A 11 7.31 8.32 -3.61
N GLU A 12 6.73 9.24 -2.86
CA GLU A 12 6.67 9.13 -1.41
C GLU A 12 5.71 8.01 -0.99
N ASP A 13 4.54 7.90 -1.62
CA ASP A 13 3.60 6.78 -1.40
C ASP A 13 4.28 5.43 -1.69
N VAL A 14 5.06 5.33 -2.77
CA VAL A 14 5.86 4.13 -3.08
C VAL A 14 6.86 3.85 -1.97
N GLY A 15 7.58 4.87 -1.49
CA GLY A 15 8.57 4.75 -0.43
C GLY A 15 7.98 4.25 0.89
N VAL A 16 6.87 4.86 1.32
CA VAL A 16 6.17 4.48 2.56
C VAL A 16 5.60 3.06 2.44
N LEU A 17 4.99 2.72 1.31
CA LEU A 17 4.47 1.37 1.08
C LEU A 17 5.58 0.33 1.06
N PHE A 18 6.69 0.59 0.37
CA PHE A 18 7.83 -0.29 0.36
C PHE A 18 8.40 -0.51 1.77
N HIS A 19 8.52 0.56 2.55
CA HIS A 19 8.91 0.48 3.96
C HIS A 19 7.95 -0.37 4.79
N SER A 20 6.64 -0.17 4.63
CA SER A 20 5.62 -0.92 5.37
C SER A 20 5.65 -2.42 5.03
N LEU A 21 5.84 -2.78 3.76
CA LEU A 21 5.93 -4.17 3.31
C LEU A 21 7.16 -4.87 3.88
N ILE A 22 8.32 -4.19 3.89
CA ILE A 22 9.53 -4.71 4.54
C ILE A 22 9.25 -5.01 6.01
N ARG A 23 8.70 -4.02 6.74
CA ARG A 23 8.41 -4.16 8.17
C ARG A 23 7.38 -5.25 8.45
N TYR A 24 6.38 -5.41 7.58
CA TYR A 24 5.40 -6.48 7.70
C TYR A 24 6.07 -7.84 7.57
N VAL A 25 6.94 -8.03 6.58
CA VAL A 25 7.68 -9.30 6.41
C VAL A 25 8.56 -9.58 7.62
N GLU A 26 9.33 -8.61 8.10
CA GLU A 26 10.19 -8.78 9.27
C GLU A 26 9.38 -9.12 10.53
N ALA A 27 8.22 -8.47 10.74
CA ALA A 27 7.38 -8.72 11.89
C ALA A 27 6.70 -10.11 11.88
N ASN A 28 6.55 -10.71 10.70
CA ASN A 28 5.84 -11.98 10.51
C ASN A 28 6.75 -13.11 10.00
N GLU A 29 8.08 -12.93 9.99
CA GLU A 29 9.05 -13.88 9.44
C GLU A 29 8.92 -15.28 10.07
N GLU A 30 8.76 -15.33 11.40
CA GLU A 30 8.62 -16.59 12.15
C GLU A 30 7.29 -17.30 11.86
N GLU A 31 6.19 -16.56 11.76
CA GLU A 31 4.86 -17.14 11.50
C GLU A 31 4.73 -17.65 10.07
N ARG A 32 5.35 -16.94 9.12
CA ARG A 32 5.25 -17.23 7.69
C ARG A 32 6.33 -18.16 7.17
N ASP A 33 7.32 -18.50 8.01
CA ASP A 33 8.53 -19.26 7.63
C ASP A 33 9.22 -18.67 6.39
N GLN A 34 9.25 -17.34 6.31
CA GLN A 34 9.69 -16.63 5.11
C GLN A 34 10.48 -15.37 5.47
N SER A 35 11.79 -15.41 5.18
CA SER A 35 12.67 -14.26 5.38
C SER A 35 12.47 -13.17 4.33
N LEU A 36 12.83 -11.94 4.68
CA LEU A 36 12.85 -10.79 3.76
C LEU A 36 13.68 -11.05 2.50
N VAL A 37 14.81 -11.76 2.64
CA VAL A 37 15.66 -12.14 1.51
C VAL A 37 14.96 -13.13 0.57
N ALA A 38 14.18 -14.05 1.12
CA ALA A 38 13.42 -15.02 0.34
C ALA A 38 12.25 -14.37 -0.43
N VAL A 39 11.56 -13.39 0.18
CA VAL A 39 10.52 -12.60 -0.51
C VAL A 39 11.13 -11.75 -1.64
N GLY A 40 12.28 -11.13 -1.37
CA GLY A 40 13.05 -10.34 -2.33
C GLY A 40 12.62 -8.88 -2.42
N TYR A 41 13.58 -7.97 -2.18
CA TYR A 41 13.36 -6.52 -2.20
C TYR A 41 12.80 -6.00 -3.51
N ALA A 42 13.23 -6.54 -4.66
CA ALA A 42 12.73 -6.12 -5.96
C ALA A 42 11.23 -6.45 -6.13
N ASN A 43 10.78 -7.60 -5.60
CA ASN A 43 9.37 -7.98 -5.64
C ASN A 43 8.53 -7.07 -4.76
N LEU A 44 9.01 -6.78 -3.54
CA LEU A 44 8.36 -5.85 -2.63
C LEU A 44 8.30 -4.42 -3.20
N LEU A 45 9.35 -3.96 -3.88
CA LEU A 45 9.34 -2.65 -4.53
C LEU A 45 8.34 -2.59 -5.68
N ALA A 46 8.33 -3.62 -6.55
CA ALA A 46 7.35 -3.69 -7.65
C ALA A 46 5.90 -3.76 -7.13
N LEU A 47 5.68 -4.48 -6.03
CA LEU A 47 4.38 -4.54 -5.36
C LEU A 47 3.98 -3.16 -4.79
N ALA A 48 4.90 -2.45 -4.15
CA ALA A 48 4.68 -1.09 -3.66
C ALA A 48 4.38 -0.11 -4.81
N GLU A 49 5.12 -0.19 -5.93
CA GLU A 49 4.88 0.63 -7.12
C GLU A 49 3.47 0.41 -7.69
N THR A 50 3.06 -0.85 -7.80
CA THR A 50 1.72 -1.22 -8.30
C THR A 50 0.63 -0.75 -7.34
N ALA A 51 0.82 -0.96 -6.02
CA ALA A 51 -0.15 -0.54 -5.03
C ALA A 51 -0.29 0.98 -4.95
N ALA A 52 0.81 1.74 -5.02
CA ALA A 52 0.78 3.20 -5.05
C ALA A 52 0.09 3.73 -6.31
N GLU A 53 0.30 3.09 -7.47
CA GLU A 53 -0.39 3.43 -8.71
C GLU A 53 -1.90 3.21 -8.59
N GLU A 54 -2.33 2.05 -8.08
CA GLU A 54 -3.74 1.75 -7.85
C GLU A 54 -4.38 2.68 -6.82
N VAL A 55 -3.64 3.02 -5.76
CA VAL A 55 -4.08 4.02 -4.78
C VAL A 55 -4.32 5.36 -5.46
N ALA A 56 -3.38 5.84 -6.26
CA ALA A 56 -3.51 7.11 -6.97
C ALA A 56 -4.71 7.10 -7.94
N LEU A 57 -4.93 5.98 -8.64
CA LEU A 57 -6.04 5.80 -9.59
C LEU A 57 -7.41 5.74 -8.93
N GLN A 58 -7.51 5.11 -7.76
CA GLN A 58 -8.79 4.75 -7.13
C GLN A 58 -9.22 5.67 -5.98
N HIS A 59 -8.29 6.38 -5.34
CA HIS A 59 -8.58 7.33 -4.28
C HIS A 59 -9.54 8.43 -4.77
N LYS A 60 -10.46 8.89 -3.92
CA LYS A 60 -11.30 10.04 -4.28
C LYS A 60 -10.48 11.33 -4.13
N ASP A 61 -10.67 12.29 -5.04
CA ASP A 61 -10.10 13.61 -4.87
C ASP A 61 -10.76 14.33 -3.68
N GLU A 62 -10.02 14.44 -2.58
CA GLU A 62 -10.44 15.12 -1.34
C GLU A 62 -10.20 16.64 -1.37
N GLY A 63 -9.56 17.17 -2.43
CA GLY A 63 -9.33 18.60 -2.61
C GLY A 63 -8.60 19.25 -1.43
N ASP A 64 -9.16 20.34 -0.91
CA ASP A 64 -8.54 21.13 0.17
C ASP A 64 -8.57 20.45 1.56
N ASP A 65 -9.35 19.36 1.71
CA ASP A 65 -9.46 18.61 2.97
C ASP A 65 -8.39 17.49 3.08
N TRP A 66 -7.54 17.33 2.07
CA TRP A 66 -6.51 16.29 2.05
C TRP A 66 -5.39 16.56 3.08
N ASP A 67 -5.23 15.63 4.04
CA ASP A 67 -4.13 15.62 5.00
C ASP A 67 -3.10 14.55 4.63
N GLY A 68 -2.02 14.98 3.97
CA GLY A 68 -0.91 14.10 3.58
C GLY A 68 -0.20 13.42 4.76
N CYS A 69 -0.24 13.99 5.97
CA CYS A 69 0.37 13.35 7.14
C CYS A 69 -0.46 12.14 7.59
N VAL A 70 -1.78 12.31 7.69
CA VAL A 70 -2.70 11.22 8.01
C VAL A 70 -2.64 10.14 6.93
N TRP A 71 -2.49 10.54 5.67
CA TRP A 71 -2.32 9.63 4.55
C TRP A 71 -1.08 8.73 4.71
N PHE A 72 0.08 9.30 5.02
CA PHE A 72 1.29 8.52 5.24
C PHE A 72 1.19 7.61 6.46
N GLU A 73 0.55 8.06 7.54
CA GLU A 73 0.27 7.21 8.72
C GLU A 73 -0.62 6.01 8.38
N LEU A 74 -1.53 6.13 7.40
CA LEU A 74 -2.33 5.01 6.92
C LEU A 74 -1.51 4.02 6.09
N LEU A 75 -0.66 4.51 5.19
CA LEU A 75 0.21 3.68 4.34
C LEU A 75 1.32 2.97 5.16
N GLU A 76 1.81 3.58 6.24
CA GLU A 76 2.87 3.00 7.09
C GLU A 76 2.40 1.79 7.91
N LYS A 77 1.08 1.60 8.08
CA LYS A 77 0.54 0.54 8.96
C LYS A 77 0.88 -0.86 8.47
N ILE A 78 1.22 -1.73 9.43
CA ILE A 78 1.51 -3.16 9.20
C ILE A 78 0.59 -4.11 9.99
N GLY A 79 -0.30 -3.56 10.81
CA GLY A 79 -1.21 -4.36 11.64
C GLY A 79 -2.48 -4.79 10.90
N GLU A 80 -3.41 -5.38 11.64
CA GLU A 80 -4.71 -5.82 11.12
C GLU A 80 -5.43 -4.70 10.35
N GLY A 81 -5.90 -5.02 9.15
CA GLY A 81 -6.61 -4.12 8.26
C GLY A 81 -5.71 -3.15 7.50
N SER A 82 -4.38 -3.26 7.63
CA SER A 82 -3.47 -2.44 6.84
C SER A 82 -3.38 -2.91 5.38
N LEU A 83 -2.93 -2.00 4.52
CA LEU A 83 -2.69 -2.32 3.12
C LEU A 83 -1.54 -3.33 2.99
N ALA A 84 -0.47 -3.19 3.79
CA ALA A 84 0.64 -4.14 3.80
C ALA A 84 0.20 -5.57 4.17
N GLU A 85 -0.63 -5.73 5.21
CA GLU A 85 -1.19 -7.05 5.58
C GLU A 85 -1.98 -7.66 4.42
N SER A 86 -2.86 -6.86 3.81
CA SER A 86 -3.74 -7.33 2.74
C SER A 86 -2.96 -7.72 1.48
N LEU A 87 -1.95 -6.93 1.10
CA LEU A 87 -1.07 -7.22 -0.04
C LEU A 87 -0.23 -8.49 0.17
N MET A 88 0.13 -8.78 1.42
CA MET A 88 0.94 -9.95 1.77
C MET A 88 0.09 -11.18 2.15
N ALA A 89 -1.24 -11.10 2.07
CA ALA A 89 -2.11 -12.22 2.45
C ALA A 89 -1.98 -13.43 1.49
N THR A 90 -1.59 -13.21 0.24
CA THR A 90 -1.46 -14.24 -0.81
C THR A 90 -0.20 -14.04 -1.64
N GLU A 91 0.32 -15.09 -2.26
CA GLU A 91 1.53 -15.00 -3.11
C GLU A 91 1.34 -14.17 -4.39
N ASP A 92 0.12 -14.15 -4.94
CA ASP A 92 -0.24 -13.40 -6.15
C ASP A 92 -1.46 -12.50 -5.85
N PRO A 93 -1.24 -11.35 -5.17
CA PRO A 93 -2.31 -10.47 -4.74
C PRO A 93 -2.95 -9.74 -5.93
N ASP A 94 -4.28 -9.73 -5.98
CA ASP A 94 -5.05 -8.84 -6.87
C ASP A 94 -5.00 -7.41 -6.31
N VAL A 95 -3.92 -6.70 -6.63
CA VAL A 95 -3.60 -5.37 -6.10
C VAL A 95 -4.75 -4.37 -6.32
N PRO A 96 -5.35 -4.24 -7.52
CA PRO A 96 -6.50 -3.34 -7.72
C PRO A 96 -7.65 -3.62 -6.76
N SER A 97 -8.06 -4.88 -6.60
CA SER A 97 -9.16 -5.26 -5.71
C SER A 97 -8.82 -5.04 -4.24
N ILE A 98 -7.58 -5.33 -3.84
CA ILE A 98 -7.10 -5.12 -2.47
C ILE A 98 -7.11 -3.64 -2.11
N VAL A 99 -6.56 -2.79 -2.99
CA VAL A 99 -6.55 -1.34 -2.80
C VAL A 99 -7.98 -0.80 -2.74
N GLN A 100 -8.87 -1.25 -3.62
CA GLN A 100 -10.28 -0.84 -3.59
C GLN A 100 -10.94 -1.14 -2.25
N VAL A 101 -10.76 -2.37 -1.74
CA VAL A 101 -11.34 -2.80 -0.47
C VAL A 101 -10.74 -2.01 0.69
N TRP A 102 -9.43 -1.78 0.68
CA TRP A 102 -8.76 -0.99 1.70
C TRP A 102 -9.25 0.46 1.72
N LEU A 103 -9.28 1.14 0.56
CA LEU A 103 -9.80 2.51 0.42
C LEU A 103 -11.23 2.64 0.96
N SER A 104 -12.10 1.66 0.68
CA SER A 104 -13.49 1.67 1.17
C SER A 104 -13.66 1.62 2.70
N ARG A 105 -12.58 1.34 3.45
CA ARG A 105 -12.57 1.28 4.91
C ARG A 105 -11.93 2.50 5.55
N VAL A 106 -11.04 3.18 4.83
CA VAL A 106 -10.27 4.32 5.34
C VAL A 106 -10.82 5.67 4.87
N GLU A 107 -11.62 5.67 3.79
CA GLU A 107 -12.46 6.78 3.30
C GLU A 107 -13.93 6.64 3.74
#